data_AF-A0A022W019-F1
#
_entry.id   AF-A0A022W019-F1
#
_cell.length_a   1.000
_cell.length_b   1.000
_cell.length_c   1.000
_cell.angle_alpha   90.00
_cell.angle_beta   90.00
_cell.angle_gamma   90.00
#
_symmetry.space_group_name_H-M   'P 1'
#
loop_
_entity.id
_entity.type
_entity.pdbx_description
1 polymer ?
#
loop_
_entity_poly.entity_id
_entity_poly.type
_entity_poly.pdbx_seq_one_letter_code
_entity_poly.pdbx_strand_id
1 'polypeptide(L)'
;MICLALLASDLPYAAYSNNEIEQQTLQADLYREKIVQCLVIGEYTNSGPYVLEAMIQYVYVEYIVRADAGKDNWFLLAIQVNLAMRMGYHRDPSHFPGISPLQGEMRRRVWATVLMSDILVSSQMGMARMIADWKCDTAEPRNLNDNDMDENTTELPPPRPETEHTTALGIIARRRMLMALGAISDVTDAVKPSSYAEVMRVDAILHDAAASIPPPLKMKPMASSVTDSPQVIMARLFIGHMFYKGQIMLHRRFLYMESPPGEEDKYAYSRNACIDASLGTLNIQHVLDEETCQGGQLYSMRWRVSSMMNHQFLIGTMILCSLLHRGKHLEREQEVTAALRTTRAIWMRRSSQSQEAKKAAETVSIVLARVGEGRAQGEEKSGLSQGMGPSTNPATSTINSSEAGMNLDEREVLADSMGLGFYEPDKFVMPGLLGSFTPPDQQNFSFDVNSLERGTTLDDWMLMNWPGMTS
;
A
#
# COMPACT_ATOMS: atom_id res chain seq x y z
N MET A 1 0.97 11.65 18.49
CA MET A 1 -0.33 11.12 18.98
C MET A 1 -1.49 12.07 18.69
N ILE A 2 -1.44 13.35 19.10
CA ILE A 2 -2.58 14.29 18.95
C ILE A 2 -3.03 14.46 17.48
N CYS A 3 -2.10 14.62 16.53
CA CYS A 3 -2.43 14.73 15.11
C CYS A 3 -3.24 13.52 14.60
N LEU A 4 -2.81 12.30 14.95
CA LEU A 4 -3.52 11.09 14.52
C LEU A 4 -4.87 10.93 15.22
N ALA A 5 -4.97 11.31 16.49
CA ALA A 5 -6.25 11.31 17.19
C ALA A 5 -7.25 12.28 16.53
N LEU A 6 -6.78 13.44 16.06
CA LEU A 6 -7.58 14.41 15.31
C LEU A 6 -7.98 13.87 13.94
N LEU A 7 -7.09 13.18 13.22
CA LEU A 7 -7.40 12.55 11.94
C LEU A 7 -8.37 11.37 12.09
N ALA A 8 -8.29 10.66 13.22
CA ALA A 8 -9.15 9.55 13.56
C ALA A 8 -10.48 9.97 14.20
N SER A 9 -10.61 11.23 14.64
CA SER A 9 -11.81 11.68 15.33
C SER A 9 -12.99 11.73 14.36
N ASP A 10 -14.08 11.09 14.76
CA ASP A 10 -15.38 11.12 14.10
C ASP A 10 -15.97 12.53 14.16
N LEU A 11 -15.60 13.40 13.24
CA LEU A 11 -16.40 14.57 12.93
C LEU A 11 -17.36 14.20 11.79
N PRO A 12 -18.67 14.08 12.07
CA PRO A 12 -19.64 13.72 11.05
C PRO A 12 -19.63 14.74 9.91
N TYR A 13 -19.18 14.31 8.72
CA TYR A 13 -19.18 15.12 7.49
C TYR A 13 -20.54 15.74 7.15
N ALA A 14 -21.64 15.23 7.72
CA ALA A 14 -23.01 15.69 7.47
C ALA A 14 -23.51 16.81 8.41
N ALA A 15 -22.74 17.20 9.45
CA ALA A 15 -23.18 18.18 10.45
C ALA A 15 -22.32 19.46 10.50
N TYR A 16 -21.27 19.55 9.68
CA TYR A 16 -20.27 20.60 9.76
C TYR A 16 -20.37 21.58 8.59
N SER A 17 -20.31 22.87 8.90
CA SER A 17 -20.10 23.93 7.89
C SER A 17 -18.72 23.75 7.24
N ASN A 18 -18.52 24.25 6.01
CA ASN A 18 -17.21 24.19 5.34
C ASN A 18 -16.06 24.72 6.23
N ASN A 19 -16.37 25.66 7.14
CA ASN A 19 -15.43 26.26 8.08
C ASN A 19 -14.84 25.26 9.10
N GLU A 20 -15.59 24.24 9.51
CA GLU A 20 -15.15 23.31 10.56
C GLU A 20 -14.27 22.18 10.01
N ILE A 21 -14.48 21.78 8.75
CA ILE A 21 -13.57 20.89 8.01
C ILE A 21 -12.23 21.60 7.74
N GLU A 22 -12.30 22.88 7.35
CA GLU A 22 -11.12 23.72 7.17
C GLU A 22 -10.36 23.88 8.48
N GLN A 23 -11.05 24.12 9.60
CA GLN A 23 -10.45 24.22 10.92
C GLN A 23 -9.77 22.93 11.37
N GLN A 24 -10.38 21.76 11.15
CA GLN A 24 -9.77 20.46 11.46
C GLN A 24 -8.50 20.23 10.62
N THR A 25 -8.53 20.62 9.34
CA THR A 25 -7.38 20.51 8.43
C THR A 25 -6.23 21.38 8.91
N LEU A 26 -6.50 22.66 9.22
CA LEU A 26 -5.51 23.59 9.77
C LEU A 26 -4.91 23.09 11.09
N GLN A 27 -5.73 22.48 11.95
CA GLN A 27 -5.26 21.92 13.22
C GLN A 27 -4.41 20.65 13.01
N ALA A 28 -4.74 19.82 12.02
CA ALA A 28 -3.91 18.68 11.63
C ALA A 28 -2.54 19.14 11.11
N ASP A 29 -2.50 20.16 10.27
CA ASP A 29 -1.27 20.77 9.76
C ASP A 29 -0.43 21.38 10.87
N LEU A 30 -1.06 22.10 11.80
CA LEU A 30 -0.37 22.63 12.98
C LEU A 30 0.31 21.52 13.79
N TYR A 31 -0.42 20.44 14.13
CA TYR A 31 0.17 19.36 14.91
C TYR A 31 1.24 18.59 14.14
N ARG A 32 1.09 18.46 12.82
CA ARG A 32 2.09 17.88 11.94
C ARG A 32 3.39 18.70 11.97
N GLU A 33 3.29 20.03 11.90
CA GLU A 33 4.43 20.95 12.06
C GLU A 33 5.07 20.79 13.45
N LYS A 34 4.27 20.69 14.52
CA LYS A 34 4.78 20.50 15.89
C LYS A 34 5.55 19.19 16.05
N ILE A 35 5.12 18.10 15.41
CA ILE A 35 5.87 16.83 15.43
C ILE A 35 7.28 17.04 14.87
N VAL A 36 7.41 17.72 13.72
CA VAL A 36 8.71 18.01 13.11
C VAL A 36 9.56 18.91 14.00
N GLN A 37 8.98 19.98 14.56
CA GLN A 37 9.68 20.87 15.49
C GLN A 37 10.22 20.13 16.70
N CYS A 38 9.42 19.25 17.31
CA CYS A 38 9.84 18.45 18.45
C CYS A 38 10.96 17.46 18.08
N LEU A 39 10.90 16.83 16.91
CA LEU A 39 11.97 15.94 16.42
C LEU A 39 13.29 16.72 16.23
N VAL A 40 13.22 17.92 15.66
CA VAL A 40 14.40 18.77 15.44
C VAL A 40 14.98 19.26 16.77
N ILE A 41 14.15 19.80 17.67
CA ILE A 41 14.58 20.30 18.99
C ILE A 41 15.14 19.16 19.84
N GLY A 42 14.54 17.96 19.76
CA GLY A 42 15.02 16.77 20.46
C GLY A 42 16.24 16.12 19.81
N GLU A 43 16.82 16.76 18.78
CA GLU A 43 17.98 16.27 18.02
C GLU A 43 17.80 14.79 17.66
N TYR A 44 16.74 14.47 16.89
CA TYR A 44 16.29 13.09 16.65
C TYR A 44 17.39 12.10 16.20
N THR A 45 18.48 12.59 15.62
CA THR A 45 19.65 11.77 15.26
C THR A 45 20.38 11.18 16.47
N ASN A 46 20.26 11.76 17.67
CA ASN A 46 20.88 11.29 18.91
C ASN A 46 20.21 10.04 19.51
N SER A 47 19.10 9.56 18.93
CA SER A 47 18.49 8.29 19.33
C SER A 47 17.99 8.26 20.79
N GLY A 48 17.46 9.38 21.27
CA GLY A 48 16.86 9.49 22.60
C GLY A 48 15.55 8.67 22.77
N PRO A 49 15.00 8.63 23.99
CA PRO A 49 13.74 7.94 24.26
C PRO A 49 12.59 8.45 23.36
N TYR A 50 11.75 7.53 22.88
CA TYR A 50 10.54 7.81 22.09
C TYR A 50 10.74 8.48 20.72
N VAL A 51 11.98 8.78 20.32
CA VAL A 51 12.27 9.44 19.04
C VAL A 51 11.84 8.57 17.86
N LEU A 52 12.09 7.26 17.93
CA LEU A 52 11.68 6.32 16.88
C LEU A 52 10.16 6.24 16.77
N GLU A 53 9.47 6.12 17.90
CA GLU A 53 8.02 6.08 17.97
C GLU A 53 7.45 7.38 17.39
N ALA A 54 7.98 8.54 17.75
CA ALA A 54 7.59 9.83 17.18
C ALA A 54 7.81 9.89 15.66
N MET A 55 8.95 9.40 15.16
CA MET A 55 9.23 9.31 13.72
C MET A 55 8.25 8.38 13.00
N ILE A 56 7.95 7.20 13.56
CA ILE A 56 6.95 6.27 13.01
C ILE A 56 5.58 6.94 12.91
N GLN A 57 5.15 7.65 13.97
CA GLN A 57 3.89 8.38 13.95
C GLN A 57 3.90 9.50 12.88
N TYR A 58 5.03 10.21 12.72
CA TYR A 58 5.17 11.25 11.70
C TYR A 58 5.02 10.68 10.29
N VAL A 59 5.76 9.61 9.97
CA VAL A 59 5.66 8.90 8.68
C VAL A 59 4.21 8.46 8.44
N TYR A 60 3.54 7.92 9.46
CA TYR A 60 2.15 7.48 9.34
C TYR A 60 1.15 8.63 9.08
N VAL A 61 1.36 9.81 9.69
CA VAL A 61 0.57 11.02 9.41
C VAL A 61 0.70 11.44 7.95
N GLU A 62 1.92 11.47 7.41
CA GLU A 62 2.17 11.81 5.99
C GLU A 62 1.43 10.87 5.03
N TYR A 63 1.21 9.61 5.42
CA TYR A 63 0.43 8.64 4.65
C TYR A 63 -1.06 8.89 4.65
N ILE A 64 -1.63 9.32 5.78
CA ILE A 64 -3.07 9.48 5.94
C ILE A 64 -3.55 10.80 5.35
N VAL A 65 -2.77 11.87 5.52
CA VAL A 65 -3.19 13.22 5.10
C VAL A 65 -3.22 13.37 3.59
N ARG A 66 -2.35 12.66 2.87
CA ARG A 66 -2.24 12.77 1.41
C ARG A 66 -3.14 11.75 0.72
N ALA A 67 -3.97 12.22 -0.20
CA ALA A 67 -4.82 11.35 -1.04
C ALA A 67 -4.00 10.55 -2.06
N ASP A 68 -2.94 11.16 -2.59
CA ASP A 68 -2.03 10.61 -3.61
C ASP A 68 -0.65 10.27 -3.00
N ALA A 69 0.12 9.43 -3.70
CA ALA A 69 1.43 8.97 -3.23
C ALA A 69 2.48 10.11 -3.22
N GLY A 70 3.01 10.46 -2.04
CA GLY A 70 4.05 11.47 -1.88
C GLY A 70 5.46 10.90 -2.03
N LYS A 71 6.26 11.43 -2.96
CA LYS A 71 7.66 10.99 -3.21
C LYS A 71 8.56 11.10 -1.97
N ASP A 72 8.31 12.08 -1.11
CA ASP A 72 9.10 12.34 0.09
C ASP A 72 8.98 11.24 1.15
N ASN A 73 7.90 10.45 1.10
CA ASN A 73 7.60 9.45 2.12
C ASN A 73 8.67 8.34 2.19
N TRP A 74 9.31 8.01 1.05
CA TRP A 74 10.39 7.03 1.02
C TRP A 74 11.66 7.54 1.73
N PHE A 75 11.97 8.83 1.60
CA PHE A 75 13.11 9.43 2.32
C PHE A 75 12.84 9.51 3.82
N LEU A 76 11.62 9.82 4.23
CA LEU A 76 11.23 9.78 5.66
C LEU A 76 11.31 8.35 6.22
N LEU A 77 10.88 7.34 5.44
CA LEU A 77 11.09 5.94 5.79
C LEU A 77 12.59 5.64 5.99
N ALA A 78 13.46 6.12 5.11
CA ALA A 78 14.90 5.91 5.24
C ALA A 78 15.45 6.41 6.58
N ILE A 79 14.99 7.58 7.03
CA ILE A 79 15.35 8.13 8.34
C ILE A 79 14.83 7.21 9.46
N GLN A 80 13.57 6.78 9.38
CA GLN A 80 12.95 5.87 10.34
C GLN A 80 13.73 4.55 10.46
N VAL A 81 14.08 3.92 9.33
CA VAL A 81 14.82 2.66 9.29
C VAL A 81 16.22 2.84 9.90
N ASN A 82 16.95 3.89 9.49
CA ASN A 82 18.29 4.16 10.03
C ASN A 82 18.25 4.43 11.54
N LEU A 83 17.24 5.16 12.04
CA LEU A 83 17.05 5.40 13.46
C LEU A 83 16.78 4.10 14.22
N ALA A 84 15.87 3.24 13.71
CA ALA A 84 15.57 1.94 14.32
C ALA A 84 16.81 1.03 14.38
N MET A 85 17.60 1.02 13.31
CA MET A 85 18.86 0.27 13.24
C MET A 85 19.89 0.81 14.24
N ARG A 86 20.07 2.13 14.30
CA ARG A 86 20.98 2.81 15.25
C ARG A 86 20.61 2.57 16.70
N MET A 87 19.31 2.52 17.01
CA MET A 87 18.80 2.19 18.33
C MET A 87 18.84 0.69 18.66
N GLY A 88 19.23 -0.17 17.71
CA GLY A 88 19.39 -1.61 17.92
C GLY A 88 18.08 -2.41 17.91
N TYR A 89 16.98 -1.91 17.36
CA TYR A 89 15.70 -2.64 17.32
C TYR A 89 15.72 -3.89 16.42
N HIS A 90 16.69 -3.98 15.51
CA HIS A 90 16.93 -5.13 14.65
C HIS A 90 17.59 -6.32 15.36
N ARG A 91 18.01 -6.13 16.62
CA ARG A 91 18.57 -7.17 17.48
C ARG A 91 17.55 -7.61 18.51
N ASP A 92 17.38 -8.92 18.69
CA ASP A 92 16.41 -9.45 19.63
C ASP A 92 16.78 -9.01 21.06
N PRO A 93 15.82 -8.48 21.83
CA PRO A 93 16.06 -8.04 23.21
C PRO A 93 16.60 -9.14 24.13
N SER A 94 16.37 -10.43 23.83
CA SER A 94 16.90 -11.54 24.63
C SER A 94 18.43 -11.60 24.69
N HIS A 95 19.13 -10.92 23.77
CA HIS A 95 20.59 -10.80 23.80
C HIS A 95 21.11 -9.81 24.85
N PHE A 96 20.23 -9.01 25.47
CA PHE A 96 20.62 -7.90 26.33
C PHE A 96 19.99 -8.04 27.73
N PRO A 97 20.77 -8.39 28.76
CA PRO A 97 20.23 -8.64 30.11
C PRO A 97 19.67 -7.39 30.80
N GLY A 98 20.01 -6.18 30.32
CA GLY A 98 19.51 -4.92 30.86
C GLY A 98 18.16 -4.46 30.31
N ILE A 99 17.54 -5.23 29.40
CA ILE A 99 16.22 -4.90 28.85
C ILE A 99 15.16 -5.68 29.62
N SER A 100 14.17 -4.98 30.18
CA SER A 100 13.07 -5.64 30.89
C SER A 100 12.19 -6.44 29.94
N PRO A 101 11.43 -7.44 30.43
CA PRO A 101 10.52 -8.23 29.59
C PRO A 101 9.51 -7.37 28.82
N LEU A 102 8.90 -6.38 29.48
CA LEU A 102 7.99 -5.41 28.85
C LEU A 102 8.69 -4.64 27.73
N GLN A 103 9.86 -4.06 28.02
CA GLN A 103 10.63 -3.31 27.03
C GLN A 103 11.01 -4.20 25.84
N GLY A 104 11.39 -5.45 26.10
CA GLY A 104 11.71 -6.42 25.06
C GLY A 104 10.53 -6.68 24.13
N GLU A 105 9.35 -6.93 24.69
CA GLU A 105 8.14 -7.14 23.89
C GLU A 105 7.74 -5.88 23.10
N MET A 106 7.81 -4.69 23.71
CA MET A 106 7.54 -3.43 23.01
C MET A 106 8.51 -3.20 21.84
N ARG A 107 9.80 -3.50 22.03
CA ARG A 107 10.81 -3.40 20.96
C ARG A 107 10.53 -4.37 19.81
N ARG A 108 10.09 -5.60 20.08
CA ARG A 108 9.67 -6.55 19.02
C ARG A 108 8.48 -6.01 18.22
N ARG A 109 7.48 -5.43 18.89
CA ARG A 109 6.30 -4.83 18.24
C ARG A 109 6.64 -3.60 17.39
N VAL A 110 7.52 -2.72 17.90
CA VAL A 110 8.00 -1.56 17.15
C VAL A 110 8.84 -2.01 15.94
N TRP A 111 9.74 -2.98 16.12
CA TRP A 111 10.54 -3.52 15.01
C TRP A 111 9.66 -4.16 13.93
N ALA A 112 8.66 -4.95 14.31
CA ALA A 112 7.68 -5.48 13.37
C ALA A 112 6.98 -4.36 12.59
N THR A 113 6.65 -3.24 13.25
CA THR A 113 6.08 -2.05 12.57
C THR A 113 7.05 -1.43 11.57
N VAL A 114 8.33 -1.32 11.92
CA VAL A 114 9.37 -0.79 11.01
C VAL A 114 9.52 -1.69 9.77
N LEU A 115 9.57 -3.01 9.95
CA LEU A 115 9.63 -3.98 8.83
C LEU A 115 8.41 -3.85 7.92
N MET A 116 7.22 -3.76 8.50
CA MET A 116 5.97 -3.61 7.75
C MET A 116 5.98 -2.31 6.93
N SER A 117 6.40 -1.20 7.53
CA SER A 117 6.52 0.09 6.85
C SER A 117 7.52 0.02 5.69
N ASP A 118 8.71 -0.55 5.89
CA ASP A 118 9.72 -0.66 4.82
C ASP A 118 9.16 -1.38 3.58
N ILE A 119 8.54 -2.54 3.77
CA ILE A 119 8.03 -3.36 2.67
C ILE A 119 6.89 -2.64 1.92
N LEU A 120 5.93 -2.06 2.65
CA LEU A 120 4.78 -1.39 2.05
C LEU A 120 5.18 -0.13 1.28
N VAL A 121 5.98 0.72 1.93
CA VAL A 121 6.37 2.03 1.39
C VAL A 121 7.32 1.89 0.22
N SER A 122 8.35 1.05 0.34
CA SER A 122 9.29 0.80 -0.77
C SER A 122 8.53 0.24 -1.98
N SER A 123 7.61 -0.70 -1.77
CA SER A 123 6.80 -1.26 -2.85
C SER A 123 5.87 -0.23 -3.52
N GLN A 124 5.24 0.69 -2.78
CA GLN A 124 4.41 1.75 -3.37
C GLN A 124 5.23 2.72 -4.23
N MET A 125 6.49 2.94 -3.87
CA MET A 125 7.39 3.87 -4.55
C MET A 125 8.17 3.20 -5.68
N GLY A 126 7.97 1.90 -5.92
CA GLY A 126 8.74 1.12 -6.90
C GLY A 126 10.22 0.95 -6.52
N MET A 127 10.54 1.04 -5.23
CA MET A 127 11.89 0.92 -4.69
C MET A 127 12.09 -0.43 -4.03
N ALA A 128 13.32 -0.93 -4.05
CA ALA A 128 13.70 -2.11 -3.27
C ALA A 128 13.61 -1.81 -1.76
N ARG A 129 13.20 -2.82 -0.97
CA ARG A 129 13.16 -2.72 0.50
C ARG A 129 14.56 -2.47 1.08
N MET A 130 14.62 -1.73 2.19
CA MET A 130 15.88 -1.32 2.82
C MET A 130 16.45 -2.38 3.77
N ILE A 131 15.57 -3.10 4.45
CA ILE A 131 15.92 -4.08 5.47
C ILE A 131 15.90 -5.45 4.81
N ALA A 132 17.07 -6.10 4.72
CA ALA A 132 17.19 -7.48 4.28
C ALA A 132 17.04 -8.43 5.48
N ASP A 133 16.50 -9.63 5.26
CA ASP A 133 16.15 -10.54 6.36
C ASP A 133 17.36 -10.99 7.19
N TRP A 134 18.53 -11.11 6.57
CA TRP A 134 19.76 -11.48 7.26
C TRP A 134 20.34 -10.36 8.15
N LYS A 135 19.78 -9.15 8.10
CA LYS A 135 20.23 -8.01 8.92
C LYS A 135 19.53 -7.94 10.28
N CYS A 136 18.56 -8.81 10.56
CA CYS A 136 17.82 -8.80 11.81
C CYS A 136 17.63 -10.21 12.38
N ASP A 137 17.60 -10.31 13.70
CA ASP A 137 17.34 -11.56 14.45
C ASP A 137 16.15 -11.41 15.43
N THR A 138 15.53 -10.23 15.48
CA THR A 138 14.36 -9.95 16.33
C THR A 138 13.21 -10.92 16.07
N ALA A 139 12.78 -11.59 17.14
CA ALA A 139 11.68 -12.56 17.09
C ALA A 139 10.32 -11.91 16.82
N GLU A 140 9.35 -12.73 16.41
CA GLU A 140 7.95 -12.31 16.30
C GLU A 140 7.38 -11.88 17.67
N PRO A 141 6.52 -10.84 17.74
CA PRO A 141 5.84 -10.47 18.98
C PRO A 141 5.01 -11.62 19.57
N ARG A 142 4.87 -11.66 20.90
CA ARG A 142 4.01 -12.64 21.55
C ARG A 142 2.54 -12.21 21.47
N ASN A 143 1.64 -13.19 21.29
CA ASN A 143 0.20 -12.95 21.28
C ASN A 143 -0.32 -12.65 22.70
N LEU A 144 -0.14 -11.41 23.15
CA LEU A 144 -0.48 -10.92 24.49
C LEU A 144 -1.27 -9.61 24.37
N ASN A 145 -2.23 -9.42 25.29
CA ASN A 145 -2.87 -8.12 25.46
C ASN A 145 -1.92 -7.13 26.13
N ASP A 146 -2.13 -5.84 25.90
CA ASP A 146 -1.30 -4.79 26.52
C ASP A 146 -1.45 -4.83 28.05
N ASN A 147 -2.65 -5.14 28.54
CA ASN A 147 -2.94 -5.28 29.97
C ASN A 147 -2.38 -6.58 30.60
N ASP A 148 -1.80 -7.49 29.81
CA ASP A 148 -1.15 -8.69 30.35
C ASP A 148 0.28 -8.39 30.86
N MET A 149 0.79 -7.18 30.63
CA MET A 149 2.15 -6.77 30.97
C MET A 149 2.15 -5.35 31.52
N ASP A 150 3.04 -5.09 32.46
CA ASP A 150 3.26 -3.79 33.07
C ASP A 150 4.75 -3.61 33.41
N GLU A 151 5.08 -2.49 34.05
CA GLU A 151 6.46 -2.15 34.41
C GLU A 151 7.04 -3.08 35.49
N ASN A 152 6.19 -3.77 36.25
CA ASN A 152 6.59 -4.73 37.28
C ASN A 152 6.75 -6.16 36.74
N THR A 153 6.49 -6.37 35.45
CA THR A 153 6.57 -7.69 34.81
C THR A 153 8.01 -8.18 34.76
N THR A 154 8.33 -9.19 35.58
CA THR A 154 9.65 -9.82 35.67
C THR A 154 9.86 -10.94 34.66
N GLU A 155 8.78 -11.58 34.20
CA GLU A 155 8.76 -12.57 33.13
C GLU A 155 7.51 -12.41 32.27
N LEU A 156 7.64 -12.55 30.95
CA LEU A 156 6.49 -12.47 30.06
C LEU A 156 5.56 -13.68 30.27
N PRO A 157 4.24 -13.48 30.36
CA PRO A 157 3.29 -14.57 30.40
C PRO A 157 3.37 -15.44 29.12
N PRO A 158 2.87 -16.68 29.19
CA PRO A 158 2.78 -17.53 28.00
C PRO A 158 1.88 -16.88 26.95
N PRO A 159 2.21 -17.02 25.65
CA PRO A 159 1.39 -16.45 24.59
C PRO A 159 0.00 -17.09 24.58
N ARG A 160 -1.04 -16.27 24.36
CA ARG A 160 -2.42 -16.75 24.23
C ARG A 160 -2.60 -17.52 22.91
N PRO A 161 -3.51 -18.51 22.83
CA PRO A 161 -3.81 -19.19 21.59
C PRO A 161 -4.24 -18.21 20.49
N GLU A 162 -3.84 -18.42 19.24
CA GLU A 162 -4.20 -17.54 18.11
C GLU A 162 -5.69 -17.62 17.73
N THR A 163 -6.46 -18.51 18.36
CA THR A 163 -7.93 -18.50 18.31
C THR A 163 -8.54 -17.34 19.10
N GLU A 164 -7.79 -16.76 20.04
CA GLU A 164 -8.20 -15.63 20.86
C GLU A 164 -7.65 -14.32 20.27
N HIS A 165 -8.52 -13.32 20.11
CA HIS A 165 -8.11 -12.01 19.65
C HIS A 165 -7.41 -11.23 20.78
N THR A 166 -6.21 -10.72 20.51
CA THR A 166 -5.46 -9.84 21.41
C THR A 166 -5.04 -8.55 20.71
N THR A 167 -4.56 -7.56 21.47
CA THR A 167 -3.99 -6.32 20.92
C THR A 167 -2.80 -6.58 19.96
N ALA A 168 -2.05 -7.68 20.15
CA ALA A 168 -0.90 -8.04 19.32
C ALA A 168 -1.25 -8.92 18.10
N LEU A 169 -2.38 -9.64 18.10
CA LEU A 169 -2.69 -10.62 17.05
C LEU A 169 -2.68 -10.01 15.64
N GLY A 170 -3.16 -8.77 15.52
CA GLY A 170 -3.19 -8.04 14.26
C GLY A 170 -1.81 -7.65 13.72
N ILE A 171 -0.82 -7.39 14.57
CA ILE A 171 0.56 -7.13 14.10
C ILE A 171 1.27 -8.44 13.74
N ILE A 172 1.02 -9.52 14.47
CA ILE A 172 1.56 -10.86 14.18
C ILE A 172 1.10 -11.33 12.79
N ALA A 173 -0.21 -11.33 12.53
CA ALA A 173 -0.75 -11.78 11.25
C ALA A 173 -0.26 -10.93 10.06
N ARG A 174 -0.23 -9.59 10.22
CA ARG A 174 0.28 -8.69 9.18
C ARG A 174 1.77 -8.87 8.93
N ARG A 175 2.58 -9.07 9.98
CA ARG A 175 4.01 -9.35 9.86
C ARG A 175 4.25 -10.57 8.98
N ARG A 176 3.57 -11.69 9.23
CA ARG A 176 3.72 -12.93 8.43
C ARG A 176 3.42 -12.70 6.94
N MET A 177 2.30 -12.05 6.63
CA MET A 177 1.96 -11.68 5.25
C MET A 177 2.99 -10.75 4.62
N LEU A 178 3.49 -9.77 5.38
CA LEU A 178 4.46 -8.81 4.86
C LEU A 178 5.83 -9.43 4.64
N MET A 179 6.27 -10.37 5.47
CA MET A 179 7.51 -11.12 5.20
C MET A 179 7.42 -11.89 3.87
N ALA A 180 6.26 -12.50 3.56
CA ALA A 180 6.04 -13.12 2.26
C ALA A 180 6.08 -12.09 1.12
N LEU A 181 5.49 -10.91 1.31
CA LEU A 181 5.61 -9.80 0.35
C LEU A 181 7.06 -9.32 0.17
N GLY A 182 7.86 -9.31 1.24
CA GLY A 182 9.29 -8.96 1.18
C GLY A 182 10.06 -9.94 0.28
N ALA A 183 9.81 -11.24 0.42
CA ALA A 183 10.39 -12.25 -0.46
C ALA A 183 9.94 -12.09 -1.93
N ILE A 184 8.68 -11.69 -2.16
CA ILE A 184 8.18 -11.36 -3.50
C ILE A 184 8.94 -10.16 -4.05
N SER A 185 9.06 -9.07 -3.28
CA SER A 185 9.80 -7.87 -3.70
C SER A 185 11.23 -8.21 -4.12
N ASP A 186 11.95 -9.04 -3.36
CA ASP A 186 13.31 -9.44 -3.70
C ASP A 186 13.39 -10.18 -5.05
N VAL A 187 12.43 -11.07 -5.32
CA VAL A 187 12.34 -11.82 -6.59
C VAL A 187 11.91 -10.90 -7.74
N THR A 188 11.05 -9.92 -7.48
CA THR A 188 10.55 -9.02 -8.52
C THR A 188 11.52 -7.92 -8.90
N ASP A 189 12.30 -7.43 -7.92
CA ASP A 189 13.24 -6.31 -8.04
C ASP A 189 14.65 -6.80 -8.43
N ALA A 190 14.86 -8.11 -8.48
CA ALA A 190 16.10 -8.70 -8.95
C ALA A 190 16.43 -8.23 -10.38
N VAL A 191 17.63 -7.67 -10.55
CA VAL A 191 18.15 -7.21 -11.85
C VAL A 191 18.16 -8.33 -12.89
N LYS A 192 18.44 -9.55 -12.45
CA LYS A 192 18.36 -10.74 -13.30
C LYS A 192 16.96 -11.32 -13.22
N PRO A 193 16.32 -11.63 -14.37
CA PRO A 193 15.03 -12.28 -14.38
C PRO A 193 15.04 -13.59 -13.60
N SER A 194 14.20 -13.67 -12.59
CA SER A 194 13.97 -14.88 -11.80
C SER A 194 13.32 -15.97 -12.64
N SER A 195 13.72 -17.22 -12.40
CA SER A 195 13.10 -18.37 -13.09
C SER A 195 11.63 -18.52 -12.71
N TYR A 196 10.83 -19.16 -13.57
CA TYR A 196 9.42 -19.41 -13.23
C TYR A 196 9.27 -20.33 -12.01
N ALA A 197 10.21 -21.26 -11.80
CA ALA A 197 10.24 -22.09 -10.59
C ALA A 197 10.43 -21.24 -9.33
N GLU A 198 11.27 -20.22 -9.39
CA GLU A 198 11.48 -19.30 -8.27
C GLU A 198 10.25 -18.43 -8.00
N VAL A 199 9.57 -17.98 -9.05
CA VAL A 199 8.27 -17.30 -8.94
C VAL A 199 7.27 -18.19 -8.21
N MET A 200 7.12 -19.45 -8.62
CA MET A 200 6.20 -20.39 -7.98
C MET A 200 6.60 -20.75 -6.54
N ARG A 201 7.91 -20.76 -6.23
CA ARG A 201 8.40 -20.97 -4.87
C ARG A 201 7.93 -19.86 -3.93
N VAL A 202 8.02 -18.60 -4.35
CA VAL A 202 7.59 -17.48 -3.50
C VAL A 202 6.06 -17.32 -3.50
N ASP A 203 5.37 -17.72 -4.57
CA ASP A 203 3.91 -17.86 -4.57
C ASP A 203 3.43 -18.84 -3.49
N ALA A 204 4.13 -19.98 -3.32
CA ALA A 204 3.82 -20.93 -2.26
C ALA A 204 4.02 -20.31 -0.86
N ILE A 205 5.10 -19.53 -0.65
CA ILE A 205 5.32 -18.82 0.61
C ILE A 205 4.19 -17.83 0.92
N LEU A 206 3.66 -17.14 -0.09
CA LEU A 206 2.52 -16.24 0.07
C LEU A 206 1.25 -16.99 0.49
N HIS A 207 0.99 -18.14 -0.12
CA HIS A 207 -0.15 -18.99 0.24
C HIS A 207 -0.01 -19.60 1.64
N ASP A 208 1.19 -20.03 2.02
CA ASP A 208 1.47 -20.53 3.37
C ASP A 208 1.26 -19.43 4.43
N ALA A 209 1.73 -18.21 4.14
CA ALA A 209 1.46 -17.06 5.00
C ALA A 209 -0.04 -16.79 5.14
N ALA A 210 -0.81 -16.86 4.04
CA ALA A 210 -2.26 -16.70 4.06
C ALA A 210 -2.97 -17.83 4.83
N ALA A 211 -2.49 -19.07 4.71
CA ALA A 211 -3.02 -20.22 5.45
C ALA A 211 -2.77 -20.09 6.96
N SER A 212 -1.65 -19.45 7.35
CA SER A 212 -1.28 -19.19 8.75
C SER A 212 -2.06 -18.06 9.42
N ILE A 213 -2.96 -17.37 8.71
CA ILE A 213 -3.76 -16.28 9.28
C ILE A 213 -4.63 -16.81 10.43
N PRO A 214 -4.57 -16.20 11.62
CA PRO A 214 -5.39 -16.58 12.77
C PRO A 214 -6.89 -16.56 12.49
N PRO A 215 -7.69 -17.51 13.04
CA PRO A 215 -9.13 -17.58 12.77
C PRO A 215 -9.92 -16.27 12.98
N PRO A 216 -9.67 -15.44 14.02
CA PRO A 216 -10.36 -14.16 14.18
C PRO A 216 -10.11 -13.17 13.04
N LEU A 217 -8.98 -13.31 12.34
CA LEU A 217 -8.51 -12.42 11.27
C LEU A 217 -8.65 -13.02 9.87
N LYS A 218 -9.25 -14.20 9.73
CA LYS A 218 -9.61 -14.76 8.41
C LYS A 218 -10.74 -13.94 7.79
N MET A 219 -10.65 -13.75 6.47
CA MET A 219 -11.66 -13.01 5.71
C MET A 219 -13.05 -13.62 5.90
N LYS A 220 -14.06 -12.76 6.09
CA LYS A 220 -15.47 -13.12 6.15
C LYS A 220 -16.28 -12.14 5.31
N PRO A 221 -17.40 -12.56 4.69
CA PRO A 221 -18.34 -11.62 4.08
C PRO A 221 -18.87 -10.60 5.10
N MET A 222 -19.19 -9.39 4.64
CA MET A 222 -19.76 -8.33 5.49
C MET A 222 -21.05 -8.77 6.19
N ALA A 223 -21.92 -9.49 5.48
CA ALA A 223 -23.15 -10.06 6.05
C ALA A 223 -22.91 -10.99 7.25
N SER A 224 -21.73 -11.61 7.34
CA SER A 224 -21.33 -12.48 8.46
C SER A 224 -20.48 -11.75 9.52
N SER A 225 -20.24 -10.45 9.34
CA SER A 225 -19.37 -9.63 10.20
C SER A 225 -20.12 -8.58 11.01
N VAL A 226 -21.46 -8.64 11.05
CA VAL A 226 -22.32 -7.64 11.73
C VAL A 226 -21.98 -7.46 13.22
N THR A 227 -21.52 -8.51 13.89
CA THR A 227 -21.13 -8.49 15.30
C THR A 227 -19.63 -8.29 15.52
N ASP A 228 -18.83 -8.31 14.46
CA ASP A 228 -17.38 -8.09 14.54
C ASP A 228 -17.10 -6.58 14.71
N SER A 229 -16.02 -6.23 15.41
CA SER A 229 -15.64 -4.83 15.58
C SER A 229 -15.09 -4.23 14.27
N PRO A 230 -15.25 -2.92 14.02
CA PRO A 230 -14.69 -2.26 12.83
C PRO A 230 -13.18 -2.47 12.67
N GLN A 231 -12.44 -2.57 13.78
CA GLN A 231 -11.01 -2.82 13.78
C GLN A 231 -10.66 -4.22 13.26
N VAL A 232 -11.43 -5.24 13.66
CA VAL A 232 -11.24 -6.62 13.19
C VAL A 232 -11.59 -6.74 11.71
N ILE A 233 -12.70 -6.15 11.28
CA ILE A 233 -13.12 -6.15 9.87
C ILE A 233 -12.06 -5.45 9.01
N MET A 234 -11.59 -4.27 9.41
CA MET A 234 -10.52 -3.56 8.69
C MET A 234 -9.22 -4.36 8.65
N ALA A 235 -8.84 -5.05 9.74
CA ALA A 235 -7.68 -5.91 9.75
C ALA A 235 -7.81 -7.05 8.72
N ARG A 236 -8.98 -7.69 8.62
CA ARG A 236 -9.27 -8.73 7.61
C ARG A 236 -9.14 -8.19 6.19
N LEU A 237 -9.73 -7.03 5.92
CA LEU A 237 -9.64 -6.35 4.62
C LEU A 237 -8.19 -6.02 4.25
N PHE A 238 -7.40 -5.51 5.20
CA PHE A 238 -5.99 -5.16 4.96
C PHE A 238 -5.12 -6.39 4.72
N ILE A 239 -5.34 -7.47 5.45
CA ILE A 239 -4.64 -8.74 5.26
C ILE A 239 -4.99 -9.34 3.89
N GLY A 240 -6.28 -9.37 3.52
CA GLY A 240 -6.71 -9.82 2.20
C GLY A 240 -6.11 -8.97 1.07
N HIS A 241 -6.03 -7.67 1.28
CA HIS A 241 -5.41 -6.74 0.34
C HIS A 241 -3.90 -7.00 0.17
N MET A 242 -3.18 -7.35 1.23
CA MET A 242 -1.76 -7.76 1.15
C MET A 242 -1.59 -9.04 0.32
N PHE A 243 -2.50 -10.02 0.47
CA PHE A 243 -2.47 -11.23 -0.34
C PHE A 243 -2.62 -10.92 -1.84
N TYR A 244 -3.63 -10.15 -2.23
CA TYR A 244 -3.83 -9.77 -3.62
C TYR A 244 -2.70 -8.90 -4.18
N LYS A 245 -2.13 -8.01 -3.37
CA LYS A 245 -0.92 -7.25 -3.73
C LYS A 245 0.23 -8.18 -4.13
N GLY A 246 0.48 -9.23 -3.34
CA GLY A 246 1.53 -10.21 -3.61
C GLY A 246 1.30 -10.95 -4.92
N GLN A 247 0.08 -11.46 -5.12
CA GLN A 247 -0.33 -12.12 -6.36
C GLN A 247 -0.13 -11.23 -7.60
N ILE A 248 -0.55 -9.96 -7.52
CA ILE A 248 -0.37 -8.99 -8.61
C ILE A 248 1.13 -8.72 -8.87
N MET A 249 1.91 -8.43 -7.83
CA MET A 249 3.35 -8.12 -7.96
C MET A 249 4.11 -9.25 -8.65
N LEU A 250 3.81 -10.49 -8.25
CA LEU A 250 4.49 -11.68 -8.71
C LEU A 250 4.09 -12.06 -10.14
N HIS A 251 2.78 -12.03 -10.44
CA HIS A 251 2.26 -12.64 -11.65
C HIS A 251 1.96 -11.69 -12.81
N ARG A 252 1.90 -10.38 -12.58
CA ARG A 252 1.56 -9.39 -13.65
C ARG A 252 2.43 -9.48 -14.89
N ARG A 253 3.71 -9.84 -14.75
CA ARG A 253 4.65 -9.95 -15.88
C ARG A 253 4.28 -11.06 -16.88
N PHE A 254 3.54 -12.08 -16.42
CA PHE A 254 3.15 -13.23 -17.23
C PHE A 254 1.84 -13.02 -18.01
N LEU A 255 1.12 -11.92 -17.77
CA LEU A 255 -0.14 -11.59 -18.45
C LEU A 255 -0.02 -11.48 -19.98
N TYR A 256 1.18 -11.22 -20.51
CA TYR A 256 1.40 -11.07 -21.95
C TYR A 256 2.56 -11.91 -22.47
N MET A 257 3.09 -12.83 -21.66
CA MET A 257 4.22 -13.66 -22.04
C MET A 257 3.75 -14.83 -22.92
N GLU A 258 4.29 -14.95 -24.13
CA GLU A 258 3.93 -16.03 -25.04
C GLU A 258 4.39 -17.38 -24.50
N SER A 259 3.50 -18.36 -24.55
CA SER A 259 3.83 -19.76 -24.27
C SER A 259 4.45 -20.40 -25.52
N PRO A 260 5.40 -21.36 -25.37
CA PRO A 260 6.02 -22.02 -26.50
C PRO A 260 4.99 -22.64 -27.45
N PRO A 261 5.19 -22.56 -28.77
CA PRO A 261 4.24 -23.12 -29.73
C PRO A 261 4.16 -24.64 -29.59
N GLY A 262 2.95 -25.16 -29.36
CA GLY A 262 2.66 -26.61 -29.30
C GLY A 262 2.52 -27.22 -27.90
N GLU A 263 2.65 -26.43 -26.83
CA GLU A 263 2.45 -26.86 -25.44
C GLU A 263 1.19 -26.22 -24.81
N GLU A 264 0.69 -26.82 -23.72
CA GLU A 264 -0.32 -26.17 -22.86
C GLU A 264 0.22 -24.84 -22.33
N ASP A 265 -0.67 -23.87 -22.06
CA ASP A 265 -0.27 -22.54 -21.60
C ASP A 265 0.45 -22.63 -20.24
N LYS A 266 1.78 -22.63 -20.30
CA LYS A 266 2.69 -22.70 -19.15
C LYS A 266 2.41 -21.64 -18.09
N TYR A 267 1.87 -20.49 -18.50
CA TYR A 267 1.63 -19.34 -17.63
C TYR A 267 0.15 -19.18 -17.25
N ALA A 268 -0.72 -20.14 -17.58
CA ALA A 268 -2.16 -20.08 -17.31
C ALA A 268 -2.46 -19.79 -15.83
N TYR A 269 -1.76 -20.45 -14.91
CA TYR A 269 -1.89 -20.20 -13.47
C TYR A 269 -1.64 -18.74 -13.13
N SER A 270 -0.49 -18.20 -13.55
CA SER A 270 -0.10 -16.82 -13.23
C SER A 270 -1.05 -15.79 -13.86
N ARG A 271 -1.59 -16.07 -15.05
CA ARG A 271 -2.60 -15.22 -15.69
C ARG A 271 -3.88 -15.17 -14.85
N ASN A 272 -4.40 -16.33 -14.47
CA ASN A 272 -5.61 -16.42 -13.66
C ASN A 272 -5.41 -15.80 -12.29
N ALA A 273 -4.31 -16.13 -11.61
CA ALA A 273 -3.98 -15.59 -10.29
C ALA A 273 -3.89 -14.05 -10.28
N CYS A 274 -3.30 -13.46 -11.34
CA CYS A 274 -3.23 -12.00 -11.48
C CYS A 274 -4.61 -11.37 -11.74
N ILE A 275 -5.46 -12.00 -12.55
CA ILE A 275 -6.83 -11.53 -12.83
C ILE A 275 -7.69 -11.63 -11.57
N ASP A 276 -7.65 -12.78 -10.88
CA ASP A 276 -8.39 -13.03 -9.64
C ASP A 276 -7.97 -12.03 -8.56
N ALA A 277 -6.67 -11.78 -8.40
CA ALA A 277 -6.17 -10.81 -7.45
C ALA A 277 -6.55 -9.36 -7.80
N SER A 278 -6.60 -9.01 -9.08
CA SER A 278 -7.06 -7.69 -9.52
C SER A 278 -8.56 -7.50 -9.23
N LEU A 279 -9.39 -8.50 -9.54
CA LEU A 279 -10.81 -8.48 -9.23
C LEU A 279 -11.07 -8.46 -7.71
N GLY A 280 -10.35 -9.28 -6.95
CA GLY A 280 -10.41 -9.30 -5.49
C GLY A 280 -10.01 -7.97 -4.85
N THR A 281 -9.01 -7.29 -5.43
CA THR A 281 -8.59 -5.93 -5.03
C THR A 281 -9.71 -4.90 -5.26
N LEU A 282 -10.40 -4.95 -6.41
CA LEU A 282 -11.55 -4.07 -6.69
C LEU A 282 -12.77 -4.41 -5.84
N ASN A 283 -12.97 -5.68 -5.48
CA ASN A 283 -14.02 -6.06 -4.53
C ASN A 283 -13.77 -5.46 -3.15
N ILE A 284 -12.52 -5.47 -2.66
CA ILE A 284 -12.16 -4.78 -1.41
C ILE A 284 -12.39 -3.26 -1.55
N GLN A 285 -12.07 -2.66 -2.70
CA GLN A 285 -12.33 -1.24 -2.96
C GLN A 285 -13.83 -0.93 -2.82
N HIS A 286 -14.68 -1.78 -3.40
CA HIS A 286 -16.14 -1.63 -3.34
C HIS A 286 -16.67 -1.73 -1.91
N VAL A 287 -16.27 -2.77 -1.17
CA VAL A 287 -16.66 -2.94 0.25
C VAL A 287 -16.23 -1.72 1.08
N LEU A 288 -15.01 -1.24 0.90
CA LEU A 288 -14.54 -0.06 1.65
C LEU A 288 -15.29 1.19 1.25
N ASP A 289 -15.60 1.39 -0.03
CA ASP A 289 -16.36 2.54 -0.47
C ASP A 289 -17.77 2.56 0.14
N GLU A 290 -18.48 1.43 0.16
CA GLU A 290 -19.81 1.34 0.77
C GLU A 290 -19.76 1.48 2.29
N GLU A 291 -18.89 0.72 2.96
CA GLU A 291 -18.88 0.62 4.42
C GLU A 291 -18.23 1.81 5.12
N THR A 292 -17.42 2.62 4.40
CA THR A 292 -16.85 3.86 4.96
C THR A 292 -17.72 5.09 4.69
N CYS A 293 -18.79 4.96 3.89
CA CYS A 293 -19.82 5.98 3.76
C CYS A 293 -20.67 6.11 5.03
N GLN A 294 -21.41 7.22 5.15
CA GLN A 294 -22.25 7.49 6.31
C GLN A 294 -23.28 6.38 6.52
N GLY A 295 -23.30 5.82 7.74
CA GLY A 295 -24.18 4.71 8.10
C GLY A 295 -23.58 3.31 7.86
N GLY A 296 -22.42 3.21 7.20
CA GLY A 296 -21.68 1.96 7.05
C GLY A 296 -20.95 1.53 8.33
N GLN A 297 -20.67 0.22 8.46
CA GLN A 297 -20.07 -0.36 9.66
C GLN A 297 -18.62 0.11 9.89
N LEU A 298 -17.95 0.59 8.84
CA LEU A 298 -16.56 1.04 8.84
C LEU A 298 -16.42 2.57 8.78
N TYR A 299 -17.51 3.32 8.97
CA TYR A 299 -17.49 4.80 8.92
C TYR A 299 -16.43 5.42 9.83
N SER A 300 -16.32 4.94 11.07
CA SER A 300 -15.32 5.44 12.05
C SER A 300 -13.87 5.07 11.71
N MET A 301 -13.69 4.17 10.75
CA MET A 301 -12.39 3.70 10.30
C MET A 301 -12.01 4.24 8.91
N ARG A 302 -12.80 5.15 8.32
CA ARG A 302 -12.55 5.74 6.99
C ARG A 302 -11.17 6.37 6.84
N TRP A 303 -10.62 6.95 7.92
CA TRP A 303 -9.29 7.56 7.96
C TRP A 303 -8.15 6.54 7.73
N ARG A 304 -8.42 5.24 7.85
CA ARG A 304 -7.46 4.17 7.56
C ARG A 304 -7.33 3.88 6.06
N VAL A 305 -8.25 4.33 5.22
CA VAL A 305 -8.17 4.18 3.76
C VAL A 305 -7.20 5.22 3.20
N SER A 306 -5.92 4.86 3.19
CA SER A 306 -4.81 5.75 2.80
C SER A 306 -4.46 5.70 1.31
N SER A 307 -3.59 6.61 0.87
CA SER A 307 -2.98 6.60 -0.47
C SER A 307 -2.34 5.25 -0.83
N MET A 308 -1.85 4.50 0.15
CA MET A 308 -1.31 3.14 -0.05
C MET A 308 -2.36 2.20 -0.66
N MET A 309 -3.59 2.20 -0.13
CA MET A 309 -4.65 1.35 -0.63
C MET A 309 -5.12 1.82 -2.01
N ASN A 310 -5.28 3.14 -2.18
CA ASN A 310 -5.66 3.74 -3.46
C ASN A 310 -4.68 3.35 -4.57
N HIS A 311 -3.38 3.39 -4.29
CA HIS A 311 -2.36 2.99 -5.25
C HIS A 311 -2.51 1.52 -5.68
N GLN A 312 -2.84 0.61 -4.77
CA GLN A 312 -3.09 -0.79 -5.13
C GLN A 312 -4.41 -0.97 -5.91
N PHE A 313 -5.47 -0.26 -5.54
CA PHE A 313 -6.72 -0.26 -6.33
C PHE A 313 -6.48 0.26 -7.74
N LEU A 314 -5.63 1.28 -7.89
CA LEU A 314 -5.22 1.81 -9.18
C LEU A 314 -4.50 0.75 -10.01
N ILE A 315 -3.50 0.05 -9.44
CA ILE A 315 -2.79 -1.04 -10.13
C ILE A 315 -3.78 -2.12 -10.61
N GLY A 316 -4.68 -2.59 -9.75
CA GLY A 316 -5.69 -3.58 -10.12
C GLY A 316 -6.62 -3.08 -11.23
N THR A 317 -7.06 -1.81 -11.14
CA THR A 317 -7.86 -1.16 -12.19
C THR A 317 -7.11 -1.14 -13.52
N MET A 318 -5.85 -0.71 -13.52
CA MET A 318 -5.04 -0.57 -14.74
C MET A 318 -4.74 -1.92 -15.40
N ILE A 319 -4.50 -2.99 -14.62
CA ILE A 319 -4.32 -4.34 -15.14
C ILE A 319 -5.57 -4.79 -15.91
N LEU A 320 -6.75 -4.64 -15.30
CA LEU A 320 -8.02 -5.04 -15.91
C LEU A 320 -8.37 -4.18 -17.13
N CYS A 321 -8.09 -2.87 -17.08
CA CYS A 321 -8.21 -1.99 -18.24
C CYS A 321 -7.30 -2.42 -19.39
N SER A 322 -6.04 -2.76 -19.09
CA SER A 322 -5.07 -3.23 -20.08
C SER A 322 -5.52 -4.53 -20.75
N LEU A 323 -6.06 -5.47 -19.96
CA LEU A 323 -6.61 -6.73 -20.47
C LEU A 323 -7.81 -6.53 -21.39
N LEU A 324 -8.77 -5.67 -21.01
CA LEU A 324 -9.89 -5.34 -21.89
C LEU A 324 -9.47 -4.59 -23.14
N HIS A 325 -8.50 -3.67 -23.03
CA HIS A 325 -8.04 -2.88 -24.17
C HIS A 325 -7.32 -3.74 -25.22
N ARG A 326 -6.53 -4.72 -24.76
CA ARG A 326 -5.75 -5.62 -25.64
C ARG A 326 -6.57 -6.82 -26.13
N GLY A 327 -7.63 -7.21 -25.43
CA GLY A 327 -8.32 -8.47 -25.60
C GLY A 327 -9.30 -8.52 -26.78
N LYS A 328 -8.99 -9.38 -27.76
CA LYS A 328 -9.98 -10.27 -28.40
C LYS A 328 -9.98 -11.58 -27.59
N HIS A 329 -11.16 -12.14 -27.29
CA HIS A 329 -11.37 -13.41 -26.56
C HIS A 329 -10.88 -13.45 -25.09
N LEU A 330 -11.20 -12.44 -24.28
CA LEU A 330 -11.12 -12.61 -22.82
C LEU A 330 -12.34 -13.44 -22.37
N GLU A 331 -12.15 -14.71 -21.96
CA GLU A 331 -13.26 -15.56 -21.47
C GLU A 331 -14.06 -14.91 -20.32
N ARG A 332 -13.40 -14.06 -19.53
CA ARG A 332 -13.95 -13.34 -18.38
C ARG A 332 -14.28 -11.87 -18.66
N GLU A 333 -14.47 -11.49 -19.93
CA GLU A 333 -14.73 -10.09 -20.33
C GLU A 333 -15.91 -9.48 -19.57
N GLN A 334 -16.99 -10.23 -19.38
CA GLN A 334 -18.20 -9.73 -18.71
C GLN A 334 -17.95 -9.38 -17.24
N GLU A 335 -17.26 -10.27 -16.52
CA GLU A 335 -16.91 -10.08 -15.12
C GLU A 335 -15.98 -8.87 -14.94
N VAL A 336 -14.93 -8.78 -15.77
CA VAL A 336 -14.00 -7.65 -15.75
C VAL A 336 -14.70 -6.33 -16.09
N THR A 337 -15.58 -6.33 -17.08
CA THR A 337 -16.37 -5.16 -17.46
C THR A 337 -17.28 -4.71 -16.33
N ALA A 338 -17.93 -5.64 -15.63
CA ALA A 338 -18.79 -5.33 -14.49
C ALA A 338 -17.99 -4.70 -13.33
N ALA A 339 -16.86 -5.30 -12.97
CA ALA A 339 -15.98 -4.77 -11.93
C ALA A 339 -15.49 -3.35 -12.26
N LEU A 340 -15.05 -3.11 -13.50
CA LEU A 340 -14.58 -1.79 -13.93
C LEU A 340 -15.68 -0.73 -13.95
N ARG A 341 -16.94 -1.09 -14.24
CA ARG A 341 -18.07 -0.14 -14.13
C ARG A 341 -18.28 0.33 -12.70
N THR A 342 -18.26 -0.59 -11.74
CA THR A 342 -18.39 -0.27 -10.31
C THR A 342 -17.21 0.60 -9.86
N THR A 343 -15.98 0.18 -10.17
CA THR A 343 -14.75 0.90 -9.83
C THR A 343 -14.67 2.30 -10.46
N ARG A 344 -15.17 2.48 -11.70
CA ARG A 344 -15.27 3.80 -12.32
C ARG A 344 -16.11 4.77 -11.49
N ALA A 345 -17.26 4.31 -10.97
CA ALA A 345 -18.12 5.16 -10.15
C ALA A 345 -17.42 5.58 -8.85
N ILE A 346 -16.67 4.67 -8.23
CA ILE A 346 -15.85 4.93 -7.04
C ILE A 346 -14.78 5.99 -7.36
N TRP A 347 -14.02 5.82 -8.44
CA TRP A 347 -12.98 6.77 -8.83
C TRP A 347 -13.54 8.16 -9.19
N MET A 348 -14.69 8.22 -9.87
CA MET A 348 -15.37 9.49 -10.17
C MET A 348 -15.73 10.26 -8.89
N ARG A 349 -16.25 9.59 -7.85
CA ARG A 349 -16.56 10.23 -6.57
C ARG A 349 -15.33 10.80 -5.88
N ARG A 350 -14.15 10.19 -6.05
CA ARG A 350 -12.89 10.60 -5.42
C ARG A 350 -12.06 11.58 -6.27
N SER A 351 -12.47 11.84 -7.52
CA SER A 351 -11.72 12.64 -8.51
C SER A 351 -11.48 14.10 -8.12
N SER A 352 -12.31 14.67 -7.24
CA SER A 352 -12.13 16.06 -6.77
C SER A 352 -10.97 16.21 -5.79
N GLN A 353 -10.56 15.13 -5.12
CA GLN A 353 -9.56 15.14 -4.05
C GLN A 353 -8.26 14.42 -4.44
N SER A 354 -8.26 13.65 -5.54
CA SER A 354 -7.13 12.82 -5.97
C SER A 354 -6.93 12.91 -7.47
N GLN A 355 -5.72 13.26 -7.90
CA GLN A 355 -5.35 13.29 -9.32
C GLN A 355 -5.24 11.88 -9.89
N GLU A 356 -4.75 10.93 -9.08
CA GLU A 356 -4.72 9.50 -9.44
C GLU A 356 -6.13 8.97 -9.71
N ALA A 357 -7.09 9.28 -8.84
CA ALA A 357 -8.50 8.89 -9.01
C ALA A 357 -9.11 9.49 -10.29
N LYS A 358 -8.83 10.76 -10.58
CA LYS A 358 -9.32 11.42 -11.80
C LYS A 358 -8.79 10.71 -13.05
N LYS A 359 -7.48 10.49 -13.13
CA LYS A 359 -6.85 9.77 -14.26
C LYS A 359 -7.38 8.33 -14.40
N ALA A 360 -7.60 7.64 -13.28
CA ALA A 360 -8.17 6.30 -13.28
C ALA A 360 -9.59 6.29 -13.87
N ALA A 361 -10.45 7.21 -13.42
CA ALA A 361 -11.82 7.32 -13.90
C ALA A 361 -11.89 7.62 -15.41
N GLU A 362 -11.04 8.52 -15.90
CA GLU A 362 -10.91 8.85 -17.32
C GLU A 362 -10.47 7.62 -18.14
N THR A 363 -9.42 6.93 -17.69
CA THR A 363 -8.89 5.73 -18.36
C THR A 363 -9.94 4.62 -18.44
N VAL A 364 -10.63 4.34 -17.33
CA VAL A 364 -11.69 3.32 -17.31
C VAL A 364 -12.84 3.72 -18.24
N SER A 365 -13.20 5.00 -18.31
CA SER A 365 -14.23 5.51 -19.23
C SER A 365 -13.89 5.22 -20.68
N ILE A 366 -12.65 5.51 -21.09
CA ILE A 366 -12.15 5.30 -22.45
C ILE A 366 -12.20 3.81 -22.81
N VAL A 367 -11.69 2.94 -21.94
CA VAL A 367 -11.66 1.49 -22.18
C VAL A 367 -13.08 0.90 -22.29
N LEU A 368 -14.00 1.32 -21.42
CA LEU A 368 -15.38 0.83 -21.46
C LEU A 368 -16.15 1.32 -22.71
N ALA A 369 -15.91 2.54 -23.18
CA ALA A 369 -16.53 3.06 -24.40
C ALA A 369 -16.16 2.23 -25.62
N ARG A 370 -14.87 1.90 -25.77
CA ARG A 370 -14.36 1.09 -26.87
C ARG A 370 -14.95 -0.33 -26.91
N VAL A 371 -15.12 -0.96 -25.75
CA VAL A 371 -15.76 -2.28 -25.65
C VAL A 371 -17.23 -2.20 -26.08
N GLY A 372 -17.93 -1.10 -25.75
CA GLY A 372 -19.30 -0.85 -26.20
C GLY A 372 -19.40 -0.68 -27.72
N GLU A 373 -18.50 0.10 -28.33
CA GLU A 373 -18.45 0.31 -29.78
C GLU A 373 -18.11 -0.97 -30.55
N GLY A 374 -17.19 -1.79 -30.04
CA GLY A 374 -16.84 -3.08 -30.62
C GLY A 374 -18.01 -4.08 -30.66
N ARG A 375 -18.92 -4.02 -29.66
CA ARG A 375 -20.16 -4.81 -29.65
C ARG A 375 -21.18 -4.29 -30.65
N ALA A 376 -21.38 -2.98 -30.74
CA ALA A 376 -22.30 -2.37 -31.71
C ALA A 376 -21.91 -2.69 -33.17
N GLN A 377 -20.62 -2.62 -33.50
CA GLN A 377 -20.11 -2.99 -34.83
C GLN A 377 -20.17 -4.50 -35.12
N GLY A 378 -20.09 -5.35 -34.09
CA GLY A 378 -20.26 -6.81 -34.20
C GLY A 378 -21.71 -7.21 -34.46
N GLU A 379 -22.66 -6.52 -33.82
CA GLU A 379 -24.10 -6.72 -34.02
C GLU A 379 -24.56 -6.23 -35.40
N GLU A 380 -24.09 -5.07 -35.89
CA GLU A 380 -24.36 -4.58 -37.25
C GLU A 380 -23.82 -5.53 -38.34
N LYS A 381 -22.62 -6.11 -38.16
CA LYS A 381 -22.08 -7.11 -39.11
C LYS A 381 -22.82 -8.44 -39.07
N SER A 382 -23.43 -8.82 -37.94
CA SER A 382 -24.28 -10.01 -37.86
C SER A 382 -25.64 -9.81 -38.54
N GLY A 383 -26.19 -8.59 -38.47
CA GLY A 383 -27.45 -8.19 -39.11
C GLY A 383 -27.39 -8.03 -40.63
N LEU A 384 -26.20 -7.87 -41.21
CA LEU A 384 -25.98 -7.71 -42.66
C LEU A 384 -25.73 -9.04 -43.41
N SER A 385 -25.86 -10.20 -42.75
CA SER A 385 -25.60 -11.52 -43.35
C SER A 385 -26.83 -12.30 -43.85
N GLN A 386 -28.02 -11.68 -43.89
CA GLN A 386 -29.18 -12.25 -44.60
C GLN A 386 -29.70 -11.28 -45.67
N GLY A 387 -29.38 -11.56 -46.94
CA GLY A 387 -30.00 -10.93 -48.10
C GLY A 387 -29.03 -10.70 -49.25
N MET A 388 -28.96 -11.67 -50.17
CA MET A 388 -28.12 -11.63 -51.37
C MET A 388 -28.95 -11.16 -52.57
N GLY A 389 -28.42 -10.23 -53.37
CA GLY A 389 -28.94 -9.87 -54.69
C GLY A 389 -28.17 -8.69 -55.33
N PRO A 390 -27.62 -8.81 -56.56
CA PRO A 390 -26.62 -7.86 -57.08
C PRO A 390 -27.23 -6.78 -57.99
N SER A 391 -26.78 -5.52 -57.90
CA SER A 391 -26.87 -4.56 -59.01
C SER A 391 -25.92 -3.37 -58.84
N THR A 392 -24.92 -3.31 -59.74
CA THR A 392 -24.41 -2.14 -60.49
C THR A 392 -24.35 -0.74 -59.84
N ASN A 393 -23.12 -0.25 -59.62
CA ASN A 393 -22.70 1.17 -59.62
C ASN A 393 -22.79 1.77 -61.05
N PRO A 394 -22.66 3.11 -61.29
CA PRO A 394 -21.95 4.12 -60.47
C PRO A 394 -22.55 5.55 -60.39
N ALA A 395 -22.08 6.37 -59.42
CA ALA A 395 -21.43 7.68 -59.65
C ALA A 395 -21.37 8.56 -58.38
N THR A 396 -20.16 9.08 -58.15
CA THR A 396 -19.70 10.27 -57.40
C THR A 396 -20.71 11.33 -56.96
N SER A 397 -20.62 11.74 -55.68
CA SER A 397 -20.60 13.15 -55.28
C SER A 397 -19.97 13.35 -53.89
N THR A 398 -18.85 14.04 -53.89
CA THR A 398 -18.11 14.60 -52.75
C THR A 398 -18.90 15.75 -52.12
N ILE A 399 -19.15 15.74 -50.80
CA ILE A 399 -19.37 16.95 -50.01
C ILE A 399 -18.70 16.79 -48.65
N ASN A 400 -17.76 17.68 -48.39
CA ASN A 400 -17.03 17.85 -47.14
C ASN A 400 -17.94 18.36 -46.02
N SER A 401 -17.79 17.83 -44.82
CA SER A 401 -18.06 18.55 -43.58
C SER A 401 -16.84 18.46 -42.67
N SER A 402 -16.25 19.63 -42.44
CA SER A 402 -15.10 19.87 -41.59
C SER A 402 -15.42 19.62 -40.12
N GLU A 403 -14.78 18.63 -39.50
CA GLU A 403 -14.59 18.58 -38.06
C GLU A 403 -13.10 18.80 -37.75
N ALA A 404 -12.85 19.84 -36.97
CA ALA A 404 -11.54 20.20 -36.47
C ALA A 404 -11.08 19.12 -35.46
N GLY A 405 -10.29 18.17 -35.95
CA GLY A 405 -9.61 17.20 -35.11
C GLY A 405 -8.54 17.89 -34.25
N MET A 406 -8.78 17.96 -32.95
CA MET A 406 -7.67 18.01 -31.98
C MET A 406 -7.04 16.62 -31.95
N ASN A 407 -6.02 16.40 -32.77
CA ASN A 407 -5.10 15.29 -32.60
C ASN A 407 -4.33 15.51 -31.30
N LEU A 408 -4.84 14.95 -30.20
CA LEU A 408 -4.03 14.64 -29.03
C LEU A 408 -3.46 13.24 -29.26
N ASP A 409 -2.14 13.14 -29.31
CA ASP A 409 -1.41 11.91 -29.61
C ASP A 409 -1.72 10.84 -28.54
N GLU A 410 -2.66 9.94 -28.85
CA GLU A 410 -3.18 8.88 -27.95
C GLU A 410 -2.08 7.92 -27.45
N ARG A 411 -0.91 7.92 -28.10
CA ARG A 411 0.26 7.15 -27.67
C ARG A 411 1.04 7.82 -26.54
N GLU A 412 1.07 9.15 -26.46
CA GLU A 412 1.78 9.86 -25.38
C GLU A 412 1.02 9.79 -24.06
N VAL A 413 -0.30 9.96 -24.07
CA VAL A 413 -1.12 9.93 -22.84
C VAL A 413 -1.08 8.55 -22.15
N LEU A 414 -0.99 7.46 -22.93
CA LEU A 414 -0.90 6.10 -22.41
C LEU A 414 0.53 5.69 -21.99
N ALA A 415 1.57 6.20 -22.67
CA ALA A 415 2.94 6.01 -22.22
C ALA A 415 3.18 6.70 -20.86
N ASP A 416 2.59 7.88 -20.65
CA ASP A 416 2.68 8.65 -19.40
C ASP A 416 1.82 8.05 -18.26
N SER A 417 0.70 7.39 -18.59
CA SER A 417 -0.14 6.65 -17.64
C SER A 417 0.44 5.28 -17.25
N MET A 418 1.12 4.61 -18.18
CA MET A 418 1.86 3.39 -17.87
C MET A 418 3.15 3.68 -17.09
N GLY A 419 3.68 4.91 -17.10
CA GLY A 419 4.91 5.36 -16.43
C GLY A 419 4.92 5.37 -14.89
N LEU A 420 4.12 4.52 -14.23
CA LEU A 420 4.24 4.27 -12.79
C LEU A 420 5.22 3.10 -12.57
N GLY A 421 6.52 3.43 -12.66
CA GLY A 421 7.64 2.57 -12.28
C GLY A 421 8.05 1.51 -13.32
N PHE A 422 8.66 1.93 -14.42
CA PHE A 422 9.41 1.02 -15.30
C PHE A 422 10.90 1.24 -15.16
N TYR A 423 11.59 0.22 -14.65
CA TYR A 423 13.01 0.00 -14.88
C TYR A 423 13.15 -0.51 -16.33
N GLU A 424 13.62 0.35 -17.23
CA GLU A 424 14.02 -0.03 -18.60
C GLU A 424 15.54 -0.32 -18.55
N PRO A 425 16.01 -1.57 -18.73
CA PRO A 425 17.40 -1.95 -18.46
C PRO A 425 18.44 -1.30 -19.40
N ASP A 426 18.03 -0.73 -20.53
CA ASP A 426 18.94 -0.43 -21.65
C ASP A 426 19.17 1.07 -21.95
N LYS A 427 18.91 1.96 -20.98
CA LYS A 427 19.29 3.39 -21.11
C LYS A 427 20.04 3.92 -19.89
N PHE A 428 21.24 3.39 -19.67
CA PHE A 428 22.25 4.06 -18.87
C PHE A 428 23.42 4.49 -19.76
N VAL A 429 23.31 5.67 -20.36
CA VAL A 429 24.46 6.39 -20.92
C VAL A 429 24.33 7.85 -20.50
N MET A 430 25.07 8.24 -19.45
CA MET A 430 25.34 9.64 -19.13
C MET A 430 26.67 10.04 -19.82
N PRO A 431 26.66 11.02 -20.74
CA PRO A 431 27.82 11.88 -20.90
C PRO A 431 27.39 13.35 -20.80
N GLY A 432 27.90 14.04 -19.78
CA GLY A 432 27.97 15.50 -19.76
C GLY A 432 26.97 16.20 -18.85
N LEU A 433 27.20 16.12 -17.52
CA LEU A 433 26.83 17.20 -16.58
C LEU A 433 27.56 17.04 -15.23
N LEU A 434 28.82 16.60 -15.27
CA LEU A 434 29.78 16.91 -14.21
C LEU A 434 30.37 18.29 -14.52
N GLY A 435 29.64 19.33 -14.12
CA GLY A 435 30.23 20.65 -13.92
C GLY A 435 31.28 20.54 -12.81
N SER A 436 32.51 20.92 -13.13
CA SER A 436 33.65 20.95 -12.23
C SER A 436 33.36 21.74 -10.95
N PHE A 437 33.28 21.05 -9.81
CA PHE A 437 33.33 21.69 -8.49
C PHE A 437 34.73 21.53 -7.92
N THR A 438 35.50 22.62 -7.94
CA THR A 438 36.73 22.79 -7.17
C THR A 438 36.39 23.19 -5.73
N PRO A 439 36.99 22.58 -4.70
CA PRO A 439 36.69 22.91 -3.31
C PRO A 439 37.55 24.07 -2.80
N PRO A 440 37.05 24.94 -1.90
CA PRO A 440 37.90 25.71 -1.00
C PRO A 440 37.87 25.11 0.43
N ASP A 441 39.09 24.88 0.91
CA ASP A 441 39.63 24.95 2.27
C ASP A 441 39.03 24.13 3.43
N GLN A 442 39.93 23.28 3.94
CA GLN A 442 39.88 22.50 5.16
C GLN A 442 39.73 23.39 6.40
N GLN A 443 38.73 23.10 7.24
CA GLN A 443 38.83 23.32 8.68
C GLN A 443 38.56 22.01 9.42
N ASN A 444 39.60 21.57 10.14
CA ASN A 444 39.66 20.39 10.96
C ASN A 444 38.53 20.37 12.02
N PHE A 445 37.75 19.30 12.06
CA PHE A 445 37.02 18.89 13.27
C PHE A 445 37.59 17.54 13.73
N SER A 446 38.39 17.58 14.80
CA SER A 446 38.81 16.38 15.52
C SER A 446 37.69 15.95 16.48
N PHE A 447 37.25 14.70 16.38
CA PHE A 447 36.38 14.06 17.37
C PHE A 447 37.23 13.69 18.60
N ASP A 448 36.87 14.21 19.77
CA ASP A 448 37.42 13.77 21.06
C ASP A 448 36.44 12.77 21.71
N VAL A 449 36.97 11.60 22.08
CA VAL A 449 36.23 10.40 22.51
C VAL A 449 36.22 10.28 24.04
N ASN A 450 36.31 11.39 24.78
CA ASN A 450 36.44 11.36 26.24
C ASN A 450 35.62 12.45 26.98
N SER A 451 34.31 12.54 26.72
CA SER A 451 33.40 13.21 27.65
C SER A 451 32.13 12.40 27.90
N LEU A 452 32.31 11.22 28.49
CA LEU A 452 31.27 10.61 29.31
C LEU A 452 31.63 10.82 30.77
N GLU A 453 30.62 11.25 31.54
CA GLU A 453 30.43 11.28 33.00
C GLU A 453 29.89 12.65 33.44
N ARG A 454 28.89 12.81 34.31
CA ARG A 454 28.17 11.89 35.20
C ARG A 454 26.93 12.64 35.70
N GLY A 455 25.81 11.95 35.87
CA GLY A 455 24.82 12.24 36.92
C GLY A 455 23.57 13.00 36.52
N THR A 456 22.45 12.29 36.45
CA THR A 456 21.27 12.56 37.28
C THR A 456 20.48 11.26 37.47
N THR A 457 20.11 11.01 38.71
CA THR A 457 19.35 9.87 39.22
C THR A 457 17.95 9.80 38.60
N LEU A 458 17.58 8.60 38.14
CA LEU A 458 16.36 8.33 37.38
C LEU A 458 15.42 7.48 38.24
N ASP A 459 14.66 8.14 39.12
CA ASP A 459 13.53 7.58 39.86
C ASP A 459 12.36 8.58 39.75
N ASP A 460 11.12 8.06 39.70
CA ASP A 460 9.82 8.76 39.61
C ASP A 460 9.24 9.17 38.23
N TRP A 461 9.21 8.29 37.22
CA TRP A 461 8.37 8.55 36.02
C TRP A 461 7.68 7.30 35.47
N MET A 462 6.79 6.73 36.26
CA MET A 462 5.90 5.62 35.90
C MET A 462 4.48 5.93 36.35
N LEU A 463 3.73 6.69 35.53
CA LEU A 463 2.27 6.86 35.65
C LEU A 463 1.71 7.38 34.32
N MET A 464 1.27 6.48 33.44
CA MET A 464 0.35 6.80 32.34
C MET A 464 -1.00 6.12 32.63
N ASN A 465 -1.79 6.76 33.49
CA ASN A 465 -3.23 6.52 33.58
C ASN A 465 -3.92 7.23 32.40
N TRP A 466 -4.70 6.47 31.63
CA TRP A 466 -5.56 6.98 30.56
C TRP A 466 -6.88 7.51 31.15
N PRO A 467 -7.32 8.74 30.83
CA PRO A 467 -8.59 9.25 31.33
C PRO A 467 -9.75 8.80 30.41
N GLY A 468 -10.54 7.85 30.90
CA GLY A 468 -11.99 7.90 30.79
C GLY A 468 -12.55 8.23 32.17
N MET A 469 -12.88 9.49 32.43
CA MET A 469 -13.75 9.89 33.55
C MET A 469 -15.19 9.90 33.00
N THR A 470 -16.14 9.21 33.61
CA THR A 470 -16.82 9.71 34.81
C THR A 470 -17.17 8.64 35.85
N SER A 471 -16.92 9.04 37.10
CA SER A 471 -17.41 8.60 38.43
C SER A 471 -17.11 7.19 38.90
#